data_AF-A0A368YFB8-F1
#
_entry.id   AF-A0A368YFB8-F1
#
_cell.length_a   1.000
_cell.length_b   1.000
_cell.length_c   1.000
_cell.angle_alpha   90.00
_cell.angle_beta   90.00
_cell.angle_gamma   90.00
#
_symmetry.space_group_name_H-M   'P 1'
#
loop_
_entity.id
_entity.type
_entity.pdbx_description
1 polymer ?
#
loop_
_entity_poly.entity_id
_entity_poly.type
_entity_poly.pdbx_seq_one_letter_code
_entity_poly.pdbx_strand_id
1 'polypeptide(L)'
;MKELIDKFGRKINHLRISVTDRCNLRCIYCMPLGFDISEEKFYSSEKIKEYISEKFNLYSAQIEGSGPARYYKVEEAKGSIGFISAISNNFCANCNRLRLTADGKIKPCLGNNIEVKIADRMSEGDRSYSLLANLVGLPRENSRRF
;
A
#
# COMPACT_ATOMS: atom_id res chain seq x y z
N MET A 1 6.81 -5.99 31.82
CA MET A 1 5.98 -5.89 30.59
C MET A 1 6.36 -7.01 29.62
N LYS A 2 5.45 -7.94 29.31
CA LYS A 2 5.71 -9.19 28.57
C LYS A 2 5.98 -8.91 27.08
N GLU A 3 6.86 -9.67 26.42
CA GLU A 3 7.02 -9.59 24.96
C GLU A 3 5.88 -10.35 24.26
N LEU A 4 5.37 -9.79 23.16
CA LEU A 4 4.38 -10.46 22.32
C LEU A 4 5.12 -11.28 21.26
N ILE A 5 5.13 -12.60 21.45
CA ILE A 5 5.83 -13.58 20.60
C ILE A 5 4.78 -14.55 20.05
N ASP A 6 4.81 -14.81 18.75
CA ASP A 6 3.91 -15.77 18.12
C ASP A 6 4.40 -17.23 18.21
N LYS A 7 3.58 -18.17 17.71
CA LYS A 7 3.90 -19.61 17.71
C LYS A 7 5.14 -20.00 16.89
N PHE A 8 5.74 -19.07 16.14
CA PHE A 8 6.96 -19.27 15.36
C PHE A 8 8.16 -18.53 15.96
N GLY A 9 8.05 -17.99 17.18
CA GLY A 9 9.13 -17.26 17.86
C GLY A 9 9.33 -15.83 17.35
N ARG A 10 8.43 -15.30 16.50
CA ARG A 10 8.59 -13.96 15.92
C ARG A 10 8.10 -12.90 16.92
N LYS A 11 8.95 -11.92 17.21
CA LYS A 11 8.59 -10.78 18.06
C LYS A 11 7.68 -9.81 17.31
N ILE A 12 6.47 -9.61 17.82
CA ILE A 12 5.51 -8.64 17.26
C ILE A 12 5.81 -7.27 17.87
N ASN A 13 6.42 -6.40 17.07
CA ASN A 13 6.89 -5.06 17.46
C ASN A 13 6.25 -3.91 16.64
N HIS A 14 5.28 -4.21 15.79
CA HIS A 14 4.53 -3.21 15.05
C HIS A 14 3.11 -3.70 14.75
N LEU A 15 2.16 -2.77 14.72
CA LEU A 15 0.78 -3.00 14.35
C LEU A 15 0.48 -2.20 13.07
N ARG A 16 -0.10 -2.83 12.06
CA ARG A 16 -0.65 -2.13 10.89
C ARG A 16 -2.16 -2.08 11.03
N ILE A 17 -2.73 -0.88 11.08
CA ILE A 17 -4.17 -0.68 11.11
C ILE A 17 -4.62 -0.42 9.67
N SER A 18 -5.32 -1.39 9.09
CA SER A 18 -6.07 -1.24 7.84
C SER A 18 -7.50 -0.92 8.22
N VAL A 19 -8.00 0.21 7.71
CA VAL A 19 -9.35 0.72 8.04
C VAL A 19 -10.38 0.39 6.95
N THR A 20 -9.97 -0.41 5.98
CA THR A 20 -10.80 -1.01 4.93
C THR A 20 -10.72 -2.54 5.02
N ASP A 21 -11.86 -3.21 4.88
CA ASP A 21 -12.00 -4.67 4.93
C ASP A 21 -11.22 -5.40 3.82
N ARG A 22 -10.79 -4.66 2.79
CA ARG A 22 -10.02 -5.14 1.65
C ARG A 22 -8.85 -4.20 1.35
N CYS A 23 -7.97 -4.65 0.45
CA CYS A 23 -6.63 -4.13 0.22
C CYS A 23 -6.53 -2.59 0.18
N ASN A 24 -5.39 -2.08 0.66
CA ASN A 24 -5.03 -0.65 0.69
C ASN A 24 -4.78 0.00 -0.69
N LEU A 25 -5.36 -0.56 -1.73
CA LEU A 25 -5.17 -0.23 -3.13
C LEU A 25 -6.58 -0.26 -3.74
N ARG A 26 -6.95 0.79 -4.48
CA ARG A 26 -8.24 0.90 -5.18
C ARG A 26 -8.33 -0.08 -6.37
N CYS A 27 -8.06 -1.35 -6.14
CA CYS A 27 -8.22 -2.42 -7.12
C CYS A 27 -9.71 -2.68 -7.33
N ILE A 28 -10.13 -2.96 -8.56
CA ILE A 28 -11.53 -3.28 -8.90
C ILE A 28 -12.08 -4.46 -8.07
N TYR A 29 -11.24 -5.41 -7.67
CA TYR A 29 -11.61 -6.56 -6.82
C TYR A 29 -11.65 -6.24 -5.30
N CYS A 30 -11.10 -5.11 -4.87
CA CYS A 30 -11.11 -4.64 -3.48
C CYS A 30 -12.18 -3.58 -3.23
N MET A 31 -12.33 -2.65 -4.17
CA MET A 31 -13.37 -1.64 -4.21
C MET A 31 -14.16 -1.83 -5.52
N PRO A 32 -15.17 -2.72 -5.55
CA PRO A 32 -16.05 -2.84 -6.70
C PRO A 32 -16.86 -1.55 -6.90
N LEU A 33 -17.39 -1.36 -8.12
CA LEU A 33 -18.28 -0.24 -8.43
C LEU A 33 -19.50 -0.26 -7.50
N GLY A 34 -19.84 0.91 -6.94
CA GLY A 34 -20.91 1.04 -5.94
C GLY A 34 -20.48 0.77 -4.50
N PHE A 35 -19.18 0.76 -4.18
CA PHE A 35 -18.71 0.66 -2.80
C PHE A 35 -19.16 1.86 -1.95
N ASP A 36 -19.85 1.57 -0.85
CA ASP A 36 -20.41 2.56 0.07
C ASP A 36 -19.32 3.09 1.02
N ILE A 37 -19.05 4.39 0.94
CA ILE A 37 -18.07 5.13 1.75
C ILE A 37 -18.74 6.03 2.81
N SER A 38 -19.99 5.74 3.19
CA SER A 38 -20.67 6.42 4.30
C SER A 38 -19.90 6.29 5.62
N GLU A 39 -19.93 7.36 6.43
CA GLU A 39 -19.19 7.42 7.70
C GLU A 39 -19.64 6.37 8.73
N GLU A 40 -20.87 5.84 8.59
CA GLU A 40 -21.40 4.75 9.41
C GLU A 40 -20.69 3.40 9.17
N LYS A 41 -20.06 3.24 8.00
CA LYS A 41 -19.37 1.99 7.58
C LYS A 41 -17.86 2.16 7.43
N PHE A 42 -17.36 3.39 7.39
CA PHE A 42 -15.95 3.67 7.15
C PHE A 42 -15.40 4.74 8.09
N TYR A 43 -14.47 4.33 8.95
CA TYR A 43 -13.61 5.24 9.70
C TYR A 43 -12.35 5.55 8.89
N SER A 44 -12.06 6.83 8.64
CA SER A 44 -10.82 7.23 7.99
C SER A 44 -9.60 6.93 8.87
N SER A 45 -8.46 6.70 8.22
CA SER A 45 -7.16 6.58 8.89
C SER A 45 -6.82 7.81 9.72
N GLU A 46 -7.30 8.98 9.29
CA GLU A 46 -7.19 10.27 9.95
C GLU A 46 -7.99 10.29 11.26
N LYS A 47 -9.29 9.97 11.24
CA LYS A 47 -10.14 9.92 12.46
C LYS A 47 -9.59 8.93 13.51
N ILE A 48 -9.11 7.77 13.08
CA ILE A 48 -8.52 6.78 14.01
C ILE A 48 -7.16 7.25 14.54
N LYS A 49 -6.36 7.95 13.72
CA LYS A 49 -5.11 8.56 14.20
C LYS A 49 -5.40 9.67 15.21
N GLU A 50 -6.39 10.54 14.96
CA GLU A 50 -6.84 11.59 15.88
C GLU A 50 -7.22 11.00 17.23
N TYR A 51 -8.13 10.02 17.26
CA TYR A 51 -8.55 9.32 18.48
C TYR A 51 -7.38 8.67 19.26
N ILE A 52 -6.37 8.12 18.57
CA ILE A 52 -5.17 7.59 19.22
C ILE A 52 -4.30 8.72 19.77
N SER A 53 -4.20 9.84 19.04
CA SER A 53 -3.40 11.02 19.43
C SER A 53 -3.97 11.77 20.64
N GLU A 54 -5.30 11.74 20.84
CA GLU A 54 -5.96 12.26 22.04
C GLU A 54 -5.56 11.52 23.32
N LYS A 55 -5.13 10.26 23.20
CA LYS A 55 -4.85 9.35 24.31
C LYS A 55 -3.37 9.05 24.51
N PHE A 56 -2.56 9.18 23.46
CA PHE A 56 -1.15 8.83 23.47
C PHE A 56 -0.32 9.74 22.58
N ASN A 57 0.88 10.11 23.04
CA ASN A 57 1.83 10.87 22.24
C ASN A 57 2.33 10.04 21.04
N LEU A 58 2.05 10.53 19.82
CA LEU A 58 2.48 9.93 18.55
C LEU A 58 3.61 10.71 17.89
N TYR A 59 4.75 10.05 17.67
CA TYR A 59 5.89 10.61 16.94
C TYR A 59 6.00 9.95 15.56
N SER A 60 6.20 10.73 14.49
CA SER A 60 6.41 10.17 13.16
C SER A 60 7.65 9.27 13.13
N ALA A 61 7.51 8.07 12.57
CA ALA A 61 8.58 7.09 12.50
C ALA A 61 8.89 6.74 11.05
N GLN A 62 10.15 6.94 10.65
CA GLN A 62 10.67 6.33 9.43
C GLN A 62 11.04 4.88 9.75
N ILE A 63 10.39 3.94 9.06
CA ILE A 63 10.68 2.50 9.18
C ILE A 63 11.03 2.02 7.78
N GLU A 64 12.20 1.39 7.64
CA GLU A 64 12.65 0.86 6.36
C GLU A 64 11.67 -0.19 5.83
N GLY A 65 11.28 -0.02 4.58
CA GLY A 65 10.44 -0.97 3.86
C GLY A 65 9.61 -0.33 2.77
N SER A 66 9.40 -1.06 1.67
CA SER A 66 8.64 -0.63 0.50
C SER A 66 7.12 -0.69 0.72
N GLY A 67 6.64 -0.26 1.90
CA GLY A 67 5.24 -0.30 2.33
C GLY A 67 4.51 1.05 2.14
N PRO A 68 3.18 1.05 1.94
CA PRO A 68 2.39 2.28 1.86
C PRO A 68 2.04 2.90 3.23
N ALA A 69 2.40 2.22 4.33
CA ALA A 69 2.05 2.64 5.69
C ALA A 69 2.87 3.87 6.13
N ARG A 70 2.20 4.84 6.74
CA ARG A 70 2.85 5.90 7.51
C ARG A 70 2.93 5.44 8.96
N TYR A 71 4.15 5.29 9.47
CA TYR A 71 4.37 4.76 10.81
C TYR A 71 4.52 5.88 11.84
N TYR A 72 4.08 5.59 13.06
CA TYR A 72 4.24 6.42 14.24
C TYR A 72 4.72 5.54 15.39
N LYS A 73 5.67 6.03 16.20
CA LYS A 73 5.94 5.46 17.53
C LYS A 73 4.95 6.04 18.52
N VAL A 74 4.53 5.22 19.47
CA VAL A 74 3.78 5.65 20.66
C VAL A 74 4.78 5.66 21.82
N GLU A 75 4.81 6.73 22.62
CA GLU A 75 5.82 6.94 23.68
C GLU A 75 5.94 5.75 24.64
N GLU A 76 4.81 5.20 25.06
CA GLU A 76 4.70 4.12 26.04
C GLU A 76 4.80 2.71 25.43
N ALA A 77 4.81 2.60 24.09
CA ALA A 77 4.79 1.32 23.40
C ALA A 77 6.19 0.88 22.92
N LYS A 78 6.47 -0.42 23.06
CA LYS A 78 7.67 -1.07 22.48
C LYS A 78 7.68 -1.12 20.93
N GLY A 79 6.74 -0.47 20.26
CA GLY A 79 6.46 -0.70 18.85
C GLY A 79 5.81 0.49 18.15
N SER A 80 5.55 0.32 16.85
CA SER A 80 4.98 1.35 15.98
C SER A 80 3.58 0.99 15.47
N ILE A 81 2.77 2.02 15.25
CA ILE A 81 1.48 1.95 14.57
C ILE A 81 1.64 2.46 13.15
N GLY A 82 1.37 1.61 12.16
CA GLY A 82 1.35 1.96 10.74
C GLY A 82 -0.09 2.17 10.25
N PHE A 83 -0.41 3.40 9.84
CA PHE A 83 -1.67 3.72 9.18
C PHE A 83 -1.52 3.59 7.66
N ILE A 84 -2.44 2.90 7.01
CA ILE A 84 -2.44 2.79 5.56
C ILE A 84 -3.72 3.42 4.99
N SER A 85 -3.57 4.49 4.23
CA SER A 85 -4.68 5.13 3.54
C SER A 85 -4.65 4.83 2.04
N ALA A 86 -5.71 4.18 1.57
CA ALA A 86 -5.98 3.96 0.15
C ALA A 86 -6.82 5.08 -0.49
N ILE A 87 -7.54 5.85 0.34
CA ILE A 87 -8.66 6.70 -0.07
C ILE A 87 -8.37 8.17 0.22
N SER A 88 -8.09 8.53 1.48
CA SER A 88 -7.87 9.91 1.92
C SER A 88 -6.46 10.43 1.63
N ASN A 89 -5.44 9.58 1.67
CA ASN A 89 -4.03 10.01 1.66
C ASN A 89 -3.13 9.03 0.91
N ASN A 90 -3.43 8.85 -0.39
CA ASN A 90 -2.76 7.87 -1.23
C ASN A 90 -1.24 8.13 -1.38
N PHE A 91 -0.50 7.05 -1.65
CA PHE A 91 0.97 7.04 -1.77
C PHE A 91 1.44 6.98 -3.24
N CYS A 92 0.55 7.23 -4.20
CA CYS A 92 0.81 7.00 -5.62
C CYS A 92 1.99 7.84 -6.16
N ALA A 93 2.17 9.06 -5.65
CA ALA A 93 3.30 9.93 -5.99
C ALA A 93 4.68 9.28 -5.75
N ASN A 94 4.79 8.44 -4.71
CA ASN A 94 6.05 7.79 -4.33
C ASN A 94 6.14 6.33 -4.83
N CYS A 95 5.16 5.86 -5.62
CA CYS A 95 5.11 4.54 -6.27
C CYS A 95 5.63 3.41 -5.35
N ASN A 96 6.77 2.77 -5.61
CA ASN A 96 7.66 2.80 -6.80
C ASN A 96 7.53 1.52 -7.65
N ARG A 97 6.65 0.60 -7.23
CA ARG A 97 6.62 -0.83 -7.56
C ARG A 97 6.20 -1.12 -9.00
N LEU A 98 6.78 -2.16 -9.60
CA LEU A 98 6.26 -2.93 -10.74
C LEU A 98 5.80 -4.30 -10.24
N ARG A 99 4.93 -5.00 -10.98
CA ARG A 99 4.41 -6.34 -10.61
C ARG A 99 4.41 -7.26 -11.82
N LEU A 100 4.71 -8.54 -11.59
CA LEU A 100 4.53 -9.62 -12.56
C LEU A 100 3.23 -10.36 -12.23
N THR A 101 2.37 -10.58 -13.22
CA THR A 101 1.15 -11.38 -13.09
C THR A 101 1.45 -12.86 -13.34
N ALA A 102 0.58 -13.76 -12.87
CA ALA A 102 0.75 -15.20 -13.04
C ALA A 102 0.69 -15.66 -14.51
N ASP A 103 0.05 -14.88 -15.38
CA ASP A 103 -0.01 -15.08 -16.84
C ASP A 103 1.11 -14.34 -17.62
N GLY A 104 2.19 -13.92 -16.94
CA GLY A 104 3.41 -13.45 -17.60
C GLY A 104 3.35 -12.01 -18.15
N LYS A 105 2.57 -11.12 -17.52
CA LYS A 105 2.49 -9.70 -17.87
C LYS A 105 3.06 -8.80 -16.77
N ILE A 106 3.57 -7.64 -17.15
CA ILE A 106 4.00 -6.61 -16.22
C ILE A 106 2.86 -5.60 -16.01
N LYS A 107 2.50 -5.39 -14.74
CA LYS A 107 1.45 -4.48 -14.29
C LYS A 107 2.03 -3.33 -13.45
N PRO A 108 2.16 -2.10 -14.00
CA PRO A 108 2.82 -0.98 -13.31
C PRO A 108 1.96 -0.39 -12.18
N CYS A 109 0.64 -0.44 -12.29
CA CYS A 109 -0.29 0.03 -11.26
C CYS A 109 -1.40 -0.99 -10.99
N LEU A 110 -1.87 -1.09 -9.74
CA LEU A 110 -3.03 -1.93 -9.39
C LEU A 110 -4.37 -1.20 -9.54
N GLY A 111 -4.35 0.14 -9.60
CA GLY A 111 -5.54 0.97 -9.81
C GLY A 111 -5.88 1.22 -11.29
N ASN A 112 -5.17 0.57 -12.24
CA ASN A 112 -5.50 0.64 -13.65
C ASN A 112 -5.37 -0.73 -14.34
N ASN A 113 -5.82 -0.79 -15.59
CA ASN A 113 -5.88 -2.00 -16.40
C ASN A 113 -4.72 -2.11 -17.41
N ILE A 114 -3.65 -1.33 -17.24
CA ILE A 114 -2.46 -1.41 -18.10
C ILE A 114 -1.68 -2.67 -17.73
N GLU A 115 -1.50 -3.56 -18.71
CA GLU A 115 -0.71 -4.78 -18.58
C GLU A 115 0.11 -4.99 -19.86
N VAL A 116 1.41 -5.27 -19.72
CA VAL A 116 2.32 -5.49 -20.85
C VAL A 116 2.76 -6.95 -20.85
N LYS A 117 2.36 -7.72 -21.87
CA LYS A 117 2.85 -9.09 -22.06
C LYS A 117 4.36 -9.10 -22.26
N ILE A 118 5.05 -10.02 -21.60
CA ILE A 118 6.50 -10.17 -21.74
C ILE A 118 6.84 -10.83 -23.09
N ALA A 119 6.09 -11.86 -23.50
CA ALA A 119 6.35 -12.63 -24.72
C ALA A 119 6.39 -11.76 -25.99
N ASP A 120 5.45 -10.80 -26.11
CA ASP A 120 5.34 -9.85 -27.24
C ASP A 120 6.56 -8.93 -27.42
N ARG A 121 7.54 -8.98 -26.50
CA ARG A 121 8.75 -8.12 -26.48
C ARG A 121 10.06 -8.87 -26.24
N MET A 122 10.05 -10.21 -26.14
CA MET A 122 11.27 -11.04 -26.02
C MET A 122 11.77 -11.62 -27.35
N SER A 123 10.99 -11.50 -28.42
CA SER A 123 11.29 -12.07 -29.74
C SER A 123 12.21 -11.21 -30.62
N GLU A 124 12.46 -9.95 -30.25
CA GLU A 124 13.56 -9.16 -30.82
C GLU A 124 14.83 -9.41 -30.01
N GLY A 125 15.83 -10.01 -30.65
CA GLY A 125 17.12 -10.32 -30.04
C GLY A 125 17.74 -9.08 -29.38
N ASP A 126 17.99 -9.21 -28.08
CA ASP A 126 18.66 -8.25 -27.20
C ASP A 126 17.99 -6.86 -27.07
N ARG A 127 17.10 -6.71 -26.07
CA ARG A 127 16.76 -5.40 -25.45
C ARG A 127 15.95 -5.46 -24.14
N SER A 128 16.17 -6.44 -23.26
CA SER A 128 15.50 -6.53 -21.94
C SER A 128 15.59 -5.23 -21.11
N TYR A 129 16.69 -4.47 -21.27
CA TYR A 129 16.89 -3.15 -20.66
C TYR A 129 15.93 -2.08 -21.19
N SER A 130 15.61 -2.05 -22.49
CA SER A 130 14.70 -1.03 -23.04
C SER A 130 13.25 -1.29 -22.62
N LEU A 131 12.86 -2.55 -22.49
CA LEU A 131 11.55 -2.93 -21.95
C LEU A 131 11.41 -2.43 -20.51
N LEU A 132 12.40 -2.71 -19.64
CA LEU A 132 12.40 -2.25 -18.26
C LEU A 132 12.46 -0.71 -18.15
N ALA A 133 13.31 -0.04 -18.95
CA ALA A 133 13.39 1.43 -18.96
C ALA A 133 12.06 2.09 -19.34
N ASN A 134 11.40 1.60 -20.39
CA ASN A 134 10.07 2.06 -20.78
C ASN A 134 9.02 1.79 -19.69
N LEU A 135 9.03 0.60 -19.07
CA LEU A 135 8.09 0.24 -17.99
C LEU A 135 8.26 1.09 -16.72
N VAL A 136 9.50 1.46 -16.39
CA VAL A 136 9.80 2.39 -15.27
C VAL A 136 9.31 3.81 -15.59
N GLY A 137 9.35 4.21 -16.86
CA GLY A 137 8.87 5.50 -17.37
C GLY A 137 7.37 5.59 -17.71
N LEU A 138 6.59 4.49 -17.62
CA LEU A 138 5.16 4.54 -17.88
C LEU A 138 4.43 5.46 -16.88
N PRO A 139 3.44 6.26 -17.34
CA PRO A 139 2.71 7.17 -16.47
C PRO A 139 1.97 6.41 -15.37
N ARG A 140 2.38 6.64 -14.13
CA ARG A 140 1.68 6.20 -12.93
C ARG A 140 0.49 7.14 -12.71
N GLU A 141 -0.60 6.91 -13.45
CA GLU A 141 -1.78 7.77 -13.35
C GLU A 141 -2.21 7.95 -11.88
N ASN A 142 -2.29 9.22 -11.46
CA ASN A 142 -2.90 9.56 -10.19
C ASN A 142 -4.36 9.11 -10.22
N SER A 143 -4.76 8.30 -9.22
CA SER A 143 -6.15 7.88 -9.03
C SER A 143 -7.02 9.05 -8.55
N ARG A 144 -7.26 10.00 -9.47
CA ARG A 144 -8.26 11.08 -9.40
C ARG A 144 -9.25 10.90 -10.56
N ARG A 145 -9.92 9.75 -10.58
CA ARG A 145 -11.21 9.59 -11.23
C ARG A 145 -12.11 8.91 -10.21
N PHE A 146 -12.92 9.77 -9.58
CA PHE A 146 -14.14 9.53 -8.79
C PHE A 146 -14.18 8.15 -8.09
#